data_AF-A0A536TK08-F1
#
_entry.id   AF-A0A536TK08-F1
#
_cell.length_a   1.000
_cell.length_b   1.000
_cell.length_c   1.000
_cell.angle_alpha   90.00
_cell.angle_beta   90.00
_cell.angle_gamma   90.00
#
_symmetry.space_group_name_H-M   'P 1'
#
loop_
_entity.id
_entity.type
_entity.pdbx_description
1 polymer ?
#
loop_
_entity_poly.entity_id
_entity_poly.type
_entity_poly.pdbx_seq_one_letter_code
_entity_poly.pdbx_strand_id
1 'polypeptide(L)'
;MDRLRFASCLPPEWNEFSLRYRYRETYYDIAVRRTEVQAGEEADAATVTVDGVMQEGNFVPLVDDRLEHRVEVRVASRSRAPQMSAA
;
A
#
# COMPACT_ATOMS: atom_id res chain seq x y z
N MET A 1 2.57 -5.66 19.87
CA MET A 1 2.22 -6.26 18.56
C MET A 1 2.96 -5.48 17.50
N ASP A 2 3.73 -6.18 16.67
CA ASP A 2 4.54 -5.55 15.63
C ASP A 2 3.67 -5.23 14.41
N ARG A 3 4.03 -4.17 13.69
CA ARG A 3 3.25 -3.67 12.55
C ARG A 3 4.18 -3.22 11.44
N LEU A 4 3.87 -3.62 10.21
CA LEU A 4 4.49 -3.05 9.00
C LEU A 4 3.59 -1.92 8.49
N ARG A 5 4.06 -0.67 8.55
CA ARG A 5 3.31 0.51 8.09
C ARG A 5 3.67 0.86 6.65
N PHE A 6 2.67 1.26 5.88
CA PHE A 6 2.85 1.79 4.54
C PHE A 6 2.65 3.31 4.54
N ALA A 7 3.64 4.03 4.01
CA ALA A 7 3.51 5.45 3.71
C ALA A 7 3.19 5.63 2.21
N SER A 8 2.59 6.76 1.84
CA SER A 8 2.30 7.15 0.46
C SER A 8 3.61 7.45 -0.31
N CYS A 9 4.36 6.42 -0.69
CA CYS A 9 5.72 6.58 -1.23
C CYS A 9 5.94 6.03 -2.66
N LEU A 10 4.88 5.67 -3.37
CA LEU A 10 5.01 5.17 -4.74
C LEU A 10 5.42 6.31 -5.69
N PRO A 11 6.55 6.19 -6.43
CA PRO A 11 6.95 7.16 -7.45
C PRO A 11 5.86 7.29 -8.54
N PRO A 12 5.54 8.50 -9.04
CA PRO A 12 4.48 8.74 -10.02
C PRO A 12 4.50 7.81 -11.25
N GLU A 13 5.69 7.41 -11.67
CA GLU A 13 5.96 6.54 -12.81
C GLU A 13 5.60 5.06 -12.56
N TRP A 14 5.37 4.66 -11.30
CA TRP A 14 5.09 3.27 -10.93
C TRP A 14 3.60 3.06 -10.70
N ASN A 15 3.05 2.10 -11.45
CA ASN A 15 1.67 1.62 -11.31
C ASN A 15 1.55 0.57 -10.20
N GLU A 16 2.53 -0.31 -10.08
CA GLU A 16 2.58 -1.34 -9.04
C GLU A 16 4.01 -1.80 -8.78
N PHE A 17 4.24 -2.39 -7.60
CA PHE A 17 5.41 -3.21 -7.31
C PHE A 17 5.04 -4.31 -6.32
N SER A 18 5.84 -5.37 -6.30
CA SER A 18 5.70 -6.44 -5.33
C SER A 18 6.99 -6.62 -4.55
N LEU A 19 6.86 -7.08 -3.30
CA LEU A 19 7.99 -7.47 -2.48
C LEU A 19 7.58 -8.65 -1.59
N ARG A 20 8.54 -9.54 -1.34
CA ARG A 20 8.39 -10.62 -0.36
C ARG A 20 9.09 -10.22 0.92
N TYR A 21 8.31 -9.94 1.96
CA TYR A 21 8.80 -9.56 3.27
C TYR A 21 8.80 -10.78 4.19
N ARG A 22 9.82 -10.91 5.04
CA ARG A 22 9.89 -11.97 6.03
C ARG A 22 9.91 -11.38 7.42
N TYR A 23 8.94 -11.75 8.23
CA TYR A 23 8.94 -11.49 9.66
C TYR A 23 9.17 -12.83 10.39
N ARG A 24 10.36 -13.00 10.97
CA ARG A 24 10.81 -14.27 11.56
C ARG A 24 10.70 -15.45 10.59
N GLU A 25 9.79 -16.40 10.84
CA GLU A 25 9.55 -17.58 10.00
C GLU A 25 8.30 -17.44 9.13
N THR A 26 7.64 -16.28 9.16
CA THR A 26 6.40 -15.99 8.44
C THR A 26 6.69 -15.08 7.24
N TYR A 27 6.14 -15.44 6.08
CA TYR A 27 6.33 -14.69 4.85
C TYR A 27 5.09 -13.89 4.50
N TYR A 28 5.34 -12.69 3.98
CA TYR A 28 4.31 -11.79 3.47
C TYR A 28 4.63 -11.48 2.01
N ASP A 29 3.78 -11.94 1.11
CA ASP A 29 3.81 -11.56 -0.30
C ASP A 29 2.97 -10.29 -0.48
N ILE A 30 3.66 -9.16 -0.59
CA ILE A 30 3.05 -7.85 -0.58
C ILE A 30 3.01 -7.30 -2.00
N ALA A 31 1.80 -7.04 -2.50
CA ALA A 31 1.55 -6.34 -3.75
C ALA A 31 1.05 -4.93 -3.46
N VAL A 32 1.77 -3.92 -3.92
CA VAL A 32 1.39 -2.51 -3.76
C VAL A 32 0.99 -1.95 -5.12
N ARG A 33 -0.18 -1.34 -5.20
CA ARG A 33 -0.76 -0.80 -6.44
C ARG A 33 -1.22 0.64 -6.25
N ARG A 34 -0.99 1.45 -7.28
CA ARG A 34 -1.57 2.78 -7.40
C ARG A 34 -3.02 2.65 -7.87
N THR A 35 -3.94 3.36 -7.23
CA THR A 35 -5.32 3.46 -7.66
C THR A 35 -5.70 4.91 -7.90
N GLU A 36 -6.41 5.18 -8.99
CA GLU A 36 -7.05 6.47 -9.22
C GLU A 36 -8.22 6.61 -8.25
N VAL A 37 -8.14 7.59 -7.37
CA VAL A 37 -9.18 7.84 -6.38
C VAL A 37 -9.95 9.09 -6.78
N GLN A 38 -11.28 9.06 -6.66
CA GLN A 38 -12.14 10.20 -6.95
C GLN A 38 -11.74 11.42 -6.09
N ALA A 39 -11.88 12.61 -6.66
CA ALA A 39 -11.64 13.87 -5.95
C ALA A 39 -12.51 13.96 -4.69
N GLY A 40 -11.90 13.82 -3.51
CA GLY A 40 -12.59 13.91 -2.21
C GLY A 40 -12.09 12.94 -1.15
N GLU A 41 -11.42 11.86 -1.52
CA GLU A 41 -10.75 10.97 -0.55
C GLU A 41 -9.37 11.54 -0.17
N GLU A 42 -8.99 11.39 1.09
CA GLU A 42 -7.69 11.86 1.57
C GLU A 42 -6.56 11.21 0.77
N ALA A 43 -5.70 12.05 0.18
CA ALA A 43 -4.60 11.61 -0.68
C ALA A 43 -3.56 10.74 0.05
N ASP A 44 -3.62 10.66 1.38
CA ASP A 44 -2.77 9.84 2.23
C ASP A 44 -3.42 8.51 2.66
N ALA A 45 -4.64 8.22 2.20
CA ALA A 45 -5.30 6.95 2.49
C ALA A 45 -4.66 5.80 1.69
N ALA A 46 -3.96 4.92 2.39
CA ALA A 46 -3.58 3.60 1.88
C ALA A 46 -4.53 2.55 2.43
N THR A 47 -5.14 1.77 1.55
CA THR A 47 -6.03 0.67 1.91
C THR A 47 -5.22 -0.62 1.93
N VAL A 48 -5.29 -1.36 3.03
CA VAL A 48 -4.51 -2.60 3.23
C VAL A 48 -5.46 -3.77 3.45
N THR A 49 -5.22 -4.86 2.73
CA THR A 49 -5.86 -6.15 2.99
C THR A 49 -4.81 -7.21 3.28
N VAL A 50 -5.12 -8.12 4.22
CA VAL A 50 -4.31 -9.28 4.55
C VAL A 50 -5.18 -10.51 4.36
N ASP A 51 -4.78 -11.41 3.47
CA ASP A 51 -5.54 -12.61 3.10
C ASP A 51 -7.00 -12.29 2.70
N GLY A 52 -7.20 -11.13 2.06
CA GLY A 52 -8.50 -10.62 1.64
C GLY A 52 -9.28 -9.87 2.73
N VAL A 53 -8.79 -9.80 3.97
CA VAL A 53 -9.44 -9.11 5.09
C VAL A 53 -8.95 -7.66 5.17
N MET A 54 -9.89 -6.71 5.13
CA MET A 54 -9.62 -5.27 5.29
C MET A 54 -9.04 -4.96 6.67
N GLN A 55 -7.98 -4.15 6.71
CA GLN A 55 -7.37 -3.69 7.94
C GLN A 55 -7.86 -2.29 8.33
N GLU A 56 -8.05 -2.03 9.64
CA GLU A 56 -8.43 -0.72 10.18
C GLU A 56 -7.22 0.24 10.25
N GLY A 57 -6.52 0.40 9.13
CA GLY A 57 -5.38 1.31 8.99
C GLY A 57 -4.44 0.95 7.84
N ASN A 58 -3.38 1.75 7.69
CA ASN A 58 -2.34 1.59 6.67
C ASN A 58 -1.21 0.64 7.10
N PHE A 59 -1.54 -0.44 7.81
CA PHE A 59 -0.54 -1.37 8.32
C PHE A 59 -0.98 -2.83 8.24
N VAL A 60 0.02 -3.72 8.19
CA VAL A 60 -0.16 -5.17 8.34
C VAL A 60 0.22 -5.54 9.78
N PRO A 61 -0.66 -6.21 10.55
CA PRO A 61 -0.26 -6.83 11.81
C PRO A 61 0.67 -8.00 11.51
N LEU A 62 1.86 -7.98 12.12
CA LEU A 62 2.85 -9.04 11.93
C LEU A 62 2.65 -10.14 12.96
N VAL A 63 2.52 -11.37 12.48
CA VAL A 63 2.33 -12.60 13.26
C VAL A 63 3.42 -13.59 12.87
N ASP A 64 3.85 -14.41 13.83
CA ASP A 64 4.81 -15.49 13.57
C ASP A 64 4.09 -16.85 13.62
N ASP A 65 3.21 -17.09 12.66
CA ASP A 65 2.41 -18.33 12.56
C ASP A 65 3.01 -19.35 11.59
N ARG A 66 4.10 -18.98 10.89
CA ARG A 66 4.82 -19.77 9.88
C ARG A 66 3.98 -20.06 8.65
N LEU A 67 2.95 -19.26 8.39
CA LEU A 67 2.18 -19.29 7.17
C LEU A 67 2.69 -18.24 6.18
N GLU A 68 2.23 -18.37 4.93
CA GLU A 68 2.40 -17.31 3.94
C GLU A 68 1.12 -16.46 3.95
N HIS A 69 1.30 -15.15 4.10
CA HIS A 69 0.23 -14.17 4.04
C HIS A 69 0.31 -13.39 2.74
N ARG A 70 -0.83 -13.20 2.09
CA ARG A 70 -0.96 -12.31 0.93
C ARG A 70 -1.41 -10.95 1.39
N VAL A 71 -0.67 -9.92 1.01
CA VAL A 71 -1.01 -8.53 1.33
C VAL A 71 -1.27 -7.76 0.04
N GLU A 72 -2.38 -7.05 -0.01
CA GLU A 72 -2.62 -6.04 -1.05
C GLU A 72 -2.67 -4.66 -0.42
N VAL A 73 -1.89 -3.74 -0.98
CA VAL A 73 -1.86 -2.34 -0.57
C VAL A 73 -2.27 -1.49 -1.77
N ARG A 74 -3.29 -0.67 -1.58
CA ARG A 74 -3.71 0.32 -2.58
C ARG A 74 -3.33 1.69 -2.06
N VAL A 75 -2.55 2.43 -2.83
CA VAL A 75 -2.19 3.80 -2.50
C VAL A 75 -2.92 4.76 -3.44
N ALA A 76 -3.50 5.80 -2.85
CA ALA A 76 -4.01 6.92 -3.62
C ALA A 76 -2.84 7.70 -4.24
N SER A 77 -3.07 8.23 -5.43
CA SER A 77 -2.18 9.24 -5.98
C SER A 77 -2.93 10.49 -6.35
N ARG A 78 -2.46 11.63 -5.84
CA ARG A 78 -2.78 12.91 -6.49
C ARG A 78 -2.05 12.94 -7.82
N SER A 79 -2.80 12.90 -8.91
CA SER A 79 -2.33 13.51 -10.15
C SER A 79 -2.13 15.00 -9.84
N ARG A 80 -0.88 15.45 -9.83
CA ARG A 80 -0.62 16.89 -9.88
C ARG A 80 -0.96 17.30 -11.31
N ALA A 81 -2.02 18.07 -11.51
CA ALA A 81 -2.33 18.66 -12.82
C ALA A 81 -1.07 19.34 -13.38
N PRO A 82 -0.78 19.23 -14.70
CA PRO A 82 0.34 19.95 -15.28
C PRO A 82 0.07 21.44 -15.07
N GLN A 83 0.93 22.09 -14.29
CA GLN A 83 0.91 23.54 -14.16
C GLN A 83 1.42 24.08 -15.50
N MET A 84 0.50 24.33 -16.44
CA MET A 84 0.83 25.02 -17.69
C MET A 84 1.37 26.40 -17.33
N SER A 85 2.67 26.61 -17.54
CA SER A 85 3.27 27.93 -17.56
C SER A 85 2.80 28.62 -18.85
N ALA A 86 1.98 29.65 -18.72
CA ALA A 86 1.74 30.59 -19.81
C ALA A 86 3.01 31.43 -19.99
N ALA A 87 3.50 31.50 -21.23
CA ALA A 87 4.47 32.48 -21.70
C ALA A 87 3.82 33.25 -22.86
#